data_AF-A0A8T3KW74-F1
#
_entry.id   AF-A0A8T3KW74-F1
#
_cell.length_a   1.000
_cell.length_b   1.000
_cell.length_c   1.000
_cell.angle_alpha   90.00
_cell.angle_beta   90.00
_cell.angle_gamma   90.00
#
_symmetry.space_group_name_H-M   'P 1'
#
loop_
_entity.id
_entity.type
_entity.pdbx_description
1 polymer ?
#
loop_
_entity_poly.entity_id
_entity_poly.type
_entity_poly.pdbx_seq_one_letter_code
_entity_poly.pdbx_strand_id
1 'polypeptide(L)'
;MKIPAHFQNTLFYLQLLAVLLLAAWISSRFELQWDWTHNGSNTLSKTSIETLAQADGPITITVYAAKQTALREKVESFIERYHRFKPDLKLKFIDPIQHPGAARRQGITLSGELLIEYRGRQERLQRLDETTLTNAIHRLLRTETRWLAGLEGHGERSLLGEANHDLGLFGSALQQKGLKTISLNLVDTPDIPLNTSLLIVASPQKALLPAELSRLQSYLEQGGNLLLLLDPGQDTALSPLLASLGLETLPGILVDANVRELGIEDPSIALVSRYPPHPVTRNFNLITLYPQALALQSSVSSPWHAVPLLQTLQNSWNETGTVEGEIQRNPDAGEAPGPLTIGYAMSREKNGGTQRVFVVGDGDFLSNAYLGNVGNQDLGIALINWLTAEEGLNIQSHQATDLTLLLSPLAQGIIGLGFLFLLPLLLLATGGLIHWSRKRA
;
A
#
# COMPACT_ATOMS: atom_id res chain seq x y z
N MET A 1 79.35 4.78 13.25
CA MET A 1 79.02 3.69 14.19
C MET A 1 78.06 2.75 13.48
N LYS A 2 78.48 1.53 13.11
CA LYS A 2 77.59 0.56 12.44
C LYS A 2 76.67 -0.05 13.50
N ILE A 3 75.37 0.13 13.36
CA ILE A 3 74.38 -0.47 14.25
C ILE A 3 74.49 -2.00 14.10
N PRO A 4 74.60 -2.77 15.19
CA PRO A 4 74.67 -4.23 15.10
C PRO A 4 73.41 -4.79 14.42
N ALA A 5 73.58 -5.71 13.48
CA ALA A 5 72.50 -6.24 12.64
C ALA A 5 71.32 -6.81 13.45
N HIS A 6 71.58 -7.34 14.64
CA HIS A 6 70.54 -7.83 15.56
C HIS A 6 69.60 -6.71 16.05
N PHE A 7 70.11 -5.49 16.26
CA PHE A 7 69.31 -4.35 16.72
C PHE A 7 68.40 -3.81 15.60
N GLN A 8 68.90 -3.82 14.35
CA GLN A 8 68.08 -3.49 13.18
C GLN A 8 66.94 -4.49 12.99
N ASN A 9 67.22 -5.78 13.16
CA ASN A 9 66.19 -6.82 13.05
C ASN A 9 65.14 -6.71 14.17
N THR A 10 65.54 -6.49 15.43
CA THR A 10 64.58 -6.31 16.53
C THR A 10 63.71 -5.07 16.35
N LEU A 11 64.29 -3.96 15.88
CA LEU A 11 63.53 -2.75 15.61
C LEU A 11 62.52 -2.96 14.47
N PHE A 12 62.93 -3.67 13.41
CA PHE A 12 62.04 -4.05 12.31
C PHE A 12 60.87 -4.91 12.79
N TYR A 13 61.11 -5.96 13.60
CA TYR A 13 60.03 -6.80 14.11
C TYR A 13 59.08 -6.06 15.05
N LEU A 14 59.58 -5.14 15.88
CA LEU A 14 58.74 -4.29 16.73
C LEU A 14 57.88 -3.32 15.91
N GLN A 15 58.45 -2.70 14.87
CA GLN A 15 57.68 -1.86 13.95
C GLN A 15 56.62 -2.65 13.20
N LEU A 16 56.95 -3.85 12.73
CA LEU A 16 56.01 -4.76 12.07
C LEU A 16 54.85 -5.13 13.01
N LEU A 17 55.15 -5.49 14.25
CA LEU A 17 54.13 -5.81 15.25
C LEU A 17 53.24 -4.61 15.56
N ALA A 18 53.81 -3.42 15.71
CA ALA A 18 53.07 -2.18 15.93
C ALA A 18 52.12 -1.87 14.75
N VAL A 19 52.58 -2.06 13.52
CA VAL A 19 51.76 -1.89 12.31
C VAL A 19 50.63 -2.93 12.27
N LEU A 20 50.89 -4.20 12.62
CA LEU A 20 49.85 -5.23 12.67
C LEU A 20 48.78 -4.93 13.73
N LEU A 21 49.18 -4.45 14.91
CA LEU A 21 48.23 -4.08 15.97
C LEU A 21 47.42 -2.84 15.58
N LEU A 22 48.03 -1.83 14.96
CA LEU A 22 47.32 -0.67 14.42
C LEU A 22 46.36 -1.07 13.31
N ALA A 23 46.77 -1.94 12.39
CA ALA A 23 45.92 -2.45 11.33
C ALA A 23 44.71 -3.23 11.89
N ALA A 24 44.93 -4.10 12.88
CA ALA A 24 43.85 -4.81 13.56
C ALA A 24 42.90 -3.84 14.28
N TRP A 25 43.44 -2.83 14.97
CA TRP A 25 42.65 -1.81 15.65
C TRP A 25 41.80 -0.98 14.68
N ILE A 26 42.39 -0.46 13.60
CA ILE A 26 41.68 0.28 12.55
C ILE A 26 40.62 -0.61 11.91
N SER A 27 40.97 -1.86 11.58
CA SER A 27 40.05 -2.82 10.96
C SER A 27 38.86 -3.16 11.85
N SER A 28 39.03 -3.20 13.17
CA SER A 28 37.94 -3.49 14.11
C SER A 28 37.03 -2.30 14.40
N ARG A 29 37.51 -1.07 14.16
CA ARG A 29 36.80 0.17 14.50
C ARG A 29 36.17 0.86 13.30
N PHE A 30 36.73 0.67 12.11
CA PHE A 30 36.27 1.29 10.86
C PHE A 30 35.86 0.20 9.86
N GLU A 31 34.57 -0.04 9.75
CA GLU A 31 34.01 -0.91 8.71
C GLU A 31 33.89 -0.16 7.39
N LEU A 32 35.02 0.03 6.70
CA LEU A 32 34.98 0.45 5.29
C LEU A 32 34.52 -0.73 4.45
N GLN A 33 33.35 -0.60 3.81
CA GLN A 33 32.95 -1.54 2.76
C GLN A 33 32.59 -0.73 1.52
N TRP A 34 33.05 -1.22 0.38
CA TRP A 34 32.73 -0.65 -0.92
C TRP A 34 31.80 -1.60 -1.67
N ASP A 35 30.81 -1.03 -2.36
CA ASP A 35 29.94 -1.78 -3.23
C ASP A 35 30.56 -1.84 -4.64
N TRP A 36 31.06 -3.01 -5.00
CA TRP A 36 31.68 -3.26 -6.31
C TRP A 36 30.65 -3.73 -7.35
N THR A 37 29.37 -3.83 -6.99
CA THR A 37 28.34 -4.30 -7.93
C THR A 37 28.07 -3.24 -8.99
N HIS A 38 27.81 -3.69 -10.22
CA HIS A 38 27.65 -2.83 -11.41
C HIS A 38 26.66 -1.67 -11.19
N ASN A 39 25.54 -1.95 -10.50
CA ASN A 39 24.48 -0.98 -10.23
C ASN A 39 24.46 -0.45 -8.79
N GLY A 40 25.42 -0.80 -7.92
CA GLY A 40 25.34 -0.45 -6.50
C GLY A 40 24.20 -1.19 -5.75
N SER A 41 23.89 -2.42 -6.17
CA SER A 41 22.79 -3.24 -5.65
C SER A 41 22.90 -3.64 -4.18
N ASN A 42 24.07 -3.49 -3.55
CA ASN A 42 24.27 -3.72 -2.12
C ASN A 42 24.18 -2.43 -1.30
N THR A 43 23.95 -1.28 -1.94
CA THR A 43 23.80 0.02 -1.30
C THR A 43 22.33 0.44 -1.33
N LEU A 44 21.83 0.98 -0.21
CA LEU A 44 20.47 1.53 -0.15
C LEU A 44 20.37 2.80 -1.00
N SER A 45 19.19 3.02 -1.59
CA SER A 45 18.87 4.27 -2.25
C SER A 45 18.92 5.46 -1.26
N LYS A 46 19.15 6.67 -1.79
CA LYS A 46 19.17 7.91 -0.99
C LYS A 46 17.88 8.10 -0.19
N THR A 47 16.74 7.84 -0.83
CA THR A 47 15.41 7.92 -0.22
C THR A 47 15.25 6.99 0.98
N SER A 48 15.77 5.75 0.89
CA SER A 48 15.77 4.81 2.02
C SER A 48 16.63 5.30 3.18
N ILE A 49 17.81 5.85 2.88
CA ILE A 49 18.72 6.40 3.90
C ILE A 49 18.08 7.60 4.62
N GLU A 50 17.51 8.54 3.86
CA GLU A 50 16.81 9.71 4.39
C GLU A 50 15.60 9.32 5.24
N THR A 51 14.85 8.30 4.82
CA THR A 51 13.72 7.77 5.61
C THR A 51 14.21 7.19 6.94
N LEU A 52 15.27 6.39 6.94
CA LEU A 52 15.82 5.81 8.17
C LEU A 52 16.37 6.88 9.12
N ALA A 53 16.92 7.97 8.58
CA ALA A 53 17.44 9.07 9.38
C ALA A 53 16.34 9.83 10.17
N GLN A 54 15.09 9.80 9.71
CA GLN A 54 13.95 10.39 10.40
C GLN A 54 13.45 9.54 11.59
N ALA A 55 13.96 8.32 11.75
CA ALA A 55 13.51 7.38 12.77
C ALA A 55 14.16 7.62 14.14
N ASP A 56 13.46 8.35 15.01
CA ASP A 56 13.83 8.58 16.40
C ASP A 56 13.50 7.38 17.32
N GLY A 57 14.35 6.35 17.24
CA GLY A 57 14.32 5.17 18.12
C GLY A 57 14.45 3.84 17.38
N PRO A 58 14.39 2.70 18.11
CA PRO A 58 14.62 1.38 17.54
C PRO A 58 13.41 0.92 16.73
N ILE A 59 13.66 0.48 15.50
CA ILE A 59 12.69 -0.24 14.65
C ILE A 59 12.89 -1.73 14.89
N THR A 60 11.82 -2.46 15.21
CA THR A 60 11.88 -3.93 15.39
C THR A 60 11.26 -4.62 14.19
N ILE A 61 12.00 -5.51 13.54
CA ILE A 61 11.52 -6.34 12.43
C ILE A 61 11.47 -7.78 12.93
N THR A 62 10.27 -8.35 12.96
CA THR A 62 10.01 -9.73 13.37
C THR A 62 9.65 -10.56 12.15
N VAL A 63 10.45 -11.58 11.87
CA VAL A 63 10.28 -12.48 10.73
C VAL A 63 9.71 -13.79 11.23
N TYR A 64 8.57 -14.19 10.66
CA TYR A 64 7.92 -15.46 10.99
C TYR A 64 8.38 -16.54 10.02
N ALA A 65 9.48 -17.21 10.36
CA ALA A 65 10.10 -18.24 9.52
C ALA A 65 10.65 -19.40 10.38
N ALA A 66 10.58 -20.62 9.84
CA ALA A 66 11.13 -21.80 10.49
C ALA A 66 12.66 -21.75 10.56
N LYS A 67 13.24 -22.42 11.58
CA LYS A 67 14.66 -22.32 11.97
C LYS A 67 15.70 -22.61 10.87
N GLN A 68 15.38 -23.34 9.81
CA GLN A 68 16.36 -23.86 8.81
C GLN A 68 16.09 -23.39 7.38
N THR A 69 15.46 -22.24 7.20
CA THR A 69 15.07 -21.78 5.87
C THR A 69 16.16 -20.90 5.25
N ALA A 70 16.54 -21.13 3.98
CA ALA A 70 17.37 -20.22 3.18
C ALA A 70 16.83 -18.77 3.16
N LEU A 71 15.55 -18.59 3.49
CA LEU A 71 14.91 -17.30 3.71
C LEU A 71 15.58 -16.50 4.84
N ARG A 72 16.03 -17.16 5.92
CA ARG A 72 16.66 -16.49 7.06
C ARG A 72 17.94 -15.76 6.65
N GLU A 73 18.84 -16.46 5.96
CA GLU A 73 20.09 -15.88 5.45
C GLU A 73 19.80 -14.72 4.50
N LYS A 74 18.82 -14.88 3.60
CA LYS A 74 18.40 -13.81 2.69
C LYS A 74 17.87 -12.58 3.43
N VAL A 75 17.08 -12.77 4.49
CA VAL A 75 16.55 -11.66 5.28
C VAL A 75 17.66 -11.01 6.10
N GLU A 76 18.52 -11.80 6.75
CA GLU A 76 19.67 -11.27 7.52
C GLU A 76 20.57 -10.42 6.61
N SER A 77 20.99 -10.93 5.44
CA SER A 77 21.82 -10.17 4.49
C SER A 77 21.13 -8.91 3.96
N PHE A 78 19.81 -8.99 3.74
CA PHE A 78 19.04 -7.84 3.25
C PHE A 78 18.93 -6.74 4.31
N ILE A 79 18.63 -7.12 5.56
CA ILE A 79 18.43 -6.20 6.69
C ILE A 79 19.76 -5.64 7.21
N GLU A 80 20.88 -6.34 7.04
CA GLU A 80 22.22 -5.82 7.35
C GLU A 80 22.50 -4.49 6.63
N ARG A 81 22.02 -4.35 5.39
CA ARG A 81 22.10 -3.09 4.63
C ARG A 81 21.36 -1.94 5.31
N TYR A 82 20.23 -2.22 5.97
CA TYR A 82 19.48 -1.24 6.76
C TYR A 82 20.15 -0.97 8.12
N HIS A 83 20.67 -2.01 8.78
CA HIS A 83 21.38 -1.91 10.06
C HIS A 83 22.61 -0.99 9.96
N ARG A 84 23.29 -0.97 8.80
CA ARG A 84 24.41 -0.05 8.52
C ARG A 84 24.04 1.43 8.70
N PHE A 85 22.82 1.83 8.32
CA PHE A 85 22.36 3.23 8.46
C PHE A 85 21.53 3.45 9.72
N LYS A 86 21.04 2.38 10.35
CA LYS A 86 20.26 2.42 11.58
C LYS A 86 20.72 1.33 12.57
N PRO A 87 21.80 1.57 13.35
CA PRO A 87 22.43 0.56 14.20
C PRO A 87 21.56 0.02 15.36
N ASP A 88 20.48 0.72 15.70
CA ASP A 88 19.51 0.33 16.72
C ASP A 88 18.31 -0.45 16.15
N LEU A 89 18.35 -0.84 14.86
CA LEU A 89 17.38 -1.72 14.24
C LEU A 89 17.50 -3.14 14.81
N LYS A 90 16.39 -3.70 15.29
CA LYS A 90 16.35 -5.02 15.92
C LYS A 90 15.69 -6.03 15.01
N LEU A 91 16.43 -7.07 14.61
CA LEU A 91 15.89 -8.20 13.85
C LEU A 91 15.59 -9.37 14.79
N LYS A 92 14.36 -9.91 14.72
CA LYS A 92 13.90 -11.06 15.50
C LYS A 92 13.35 -12.13 14.57
N PHE A 93 13.61 -13.39 14.90
CA PHE A 93 13.03 -14.54 14.22
C PHE A 93 12.11 -15.29 15.17
N ILE A 94 10.86 -15.51 14.77
CA ILE A 94 9.91 -16.34 15.50
C ILE A 94 9.55 -17.52 14.62
N ASP A 95 9.70 -18.73 15.16
CA ASP A 95 9.25 -19.95 14.48
C ASP A 95 7.74 -20.13 14.75
N PRO A 96 6.87 -19.98 13.73
CA PRO A 96 5.42 -20.06 13.91
C PRO A 96 4.95 -21.47 14.27
N ILE A 97 5.74 -22.51 13.97
CA ILE A 97 5.44 -23.91 14.33
C ILE A 97 5.68 -24.13 15.82
N GLN A 98 6.77 -23.58 16.36
CA GLN A 98 7.10 -23.71 17.78
C GLN A 98 6.30 -22.76 18.68
N HIS A 99 5.83 -21.63 18.15
CA HIS A 99 5.11 -20.60 18.91
C HIS A 99 3.75 -20.22 18.26
N PRO A 100 2.79 -21.16 18.14
CA PRO A 100 1.53 -20.94 17.43
C PRO A 100 0.66 -19.85 18.08
N GLY A 101 0.78 -19.65 19.39
CA GLY A 101 0.03 -18.60 20.11
C GLY A 101 0.50 -17.17 19.82
N ALA A 102 1.73 -16.98 19.33
CA ALA A 102 2.22 -15.67 18.88
C ALA A 102 1.71 -15.35 17.47
N ALA A 103 1.76 -16.34 16.57
CA ALA A 103 1.28 -16.21 15.19
C ALA A 103 -0.24 -15.97 15.12
N ARG A 104 -1.05 -16.71 15.90
CA ARG A 104 -2.52 -16.54 15.92
C ARG A 104 -2.96 -15.18 16.43
N ARG A 105 -2.32 -14.65 17.49
CA ARG A 105 -2.64 -13.32 18.05
C ARG A 105 -2.35 -12.19 17.07
N GLN A 106 -1.37 -12.40 16.20
CA GLN A 106 -1.02 -11.46 15.14
C GLN A 106 -1.72 -11.79 13.81
N GLY A 107 -2.64 -12.76 13.75
CA GLY A 107 -3.37 -13.11 12.53
C GLY A 107 -2.47 -13.47 11.34
N ILE A 108 -1.34 -14.13 11.61
CA ILE A 108 -0.35 -14.49 10.60
C ILE A 108 -0.75 -15.82 9.98
N THR A 109 -0.97 -15.80 8.66
CA THR A 109 -1.49 -16.93 7.90
C THR A 109 -0.43 -17.62 7.04
N LEU A 110 0.64 -16.91 6.65
CA LEU A 110 1.67 -17.41 5.73
C LEU A 110 3.05 -17.51 6.41
N SER A 111 3.81 -18.55 6.06
CA SER A 111 5.24 -18.63 6.43
C SER A 111 6.04 -17.63 5.60
N GLY A 112 6.86 -16.80 6.26
CA GLY A 112 7.68 -15.78 5.61
C GLY A 112 7.14 -14.35 5.70
N GLU A 113 6.03 -14.11 6.41
CA GLU A 113 5.55 -12.76 6.71
C GLU A 113 6.53 -12.00 7.63
N LEU A 114 6.70 -10.71 7.37
CA LEU A 114 7.48 -9.79 8.21
C LEU A 114 6.55 -8.80 8.91
N LEU A 115 6.77 -8.62 10.21
CA LEU A 115 6.08 -7.62 11.02
C LEU A 115 7.09 -6.54 11.43
N ILE A 116 6.82 -5.30 11.08
CA ILE A 116 7.66 -4.14 11.43
C ILE A 116 6.95 -3.38 12.53
N GLU A 117 7.66 -3.07 13.61
CA GLU A 117 7.14 -2.34 14.76
C GLU A 117 8.00 -1.10 15.03
N TYR A 118 7.34 0.04 15.23
CA TYR A 118 7.99 1.29 15.61
C TYR A 118 7.04 2.12 16.50
N ARG A 119 7.52 2.52 17.68
CA ARG A 119 6.75 3.33 18.67
C ARG A 119 5.31 2.81 18.93
N GLY A 120 5.14 1.49 19.02
CA GLY A 120 3.85 0.84 19.27
C GLY A 120 2.93 0.70 18.06
N ARG A 121 3.33 1.21 16.89
CA ARG A 121 2.66 0.97 15.60
C ARG A 121 3.29 -0.22 14.91
N GLN A 122 2.50 -0.91 14.10
CA GLN A 122 2.92 -2.12 13.41
C GLN A 122 2.46 -2.15 11.95
N GLU A 123 3.27 -2.73 11.08
CA GLU A 123 2.95 -2.92 9.67
C GLU A 123 3.43 -4.30 9.19
N ARG A 124 2.64 -4.94 8.31
CA ARG A 124 2.91 -6.30 7.80
C ARG A 124 3.35 -6.26 6.36
N LEU A 125 4.38 -7.05 6.03
CA LEU A 125 4.88 -7.22 4.68
C LEU A 125 4.86 -8.69 4.28
N GLN A 126 4.34 -8.95 3.09
CA GLN A 126 4.34 -10.27 2.45
C GLN A 126 5.59 -10.50 1.59
N ARG A 127 6.23 -9.42 1.13
CA ARG A 127 7.40 -9.46 0.25
C ARG A 127 8.51 -8.59 0.84
N LEU A 128 9.74 -9.10 0.78
CA LEU A 128 10.93 -8.38 1.21
C LEU A 128 11.64 -7.78 0.00
N ASP A 129 11.51 -6.48 -0.17
CA ASP A 129 12.27 -5.65 -1.09
C ASP A 129 12.42 -4.24 -0.52
N GLU A 130 13.36 -3.46 -1.07
CA GLU A 130 13.73 -2.14 -0.53
C GLU A 130 12.54 -1.17 -0.59
N THR A 131 11.86 -1.14 -1.73
CA THR A 131 10.69 -0.28 -1.95
C THR A 131 9.60 -0.54 -0.91
N THR A 132 9.28 -1.81 -0.66
CA THR A 132 8.21 -2.22 0.25
C THR A 132 8.59 -1.97 1.71
N LEU A 133 9.82 -2.29 2.12
CA LEU A 133 10.30 -2.07 3.48
C LEU A 133 10.44 -0.59 3.82
N THR A 134 11.09 0.19 2.96
CA THR A 134 11.29 1.63 3.19
C THR A 134 9.95 2.37 3.25
N ASN A 135 8.99 2.02 2.39
CA ASN A 135 7.66 2.62 2.44
C ASN A 135 6.90 2.29 3.73
N ALA A 136 7.03 1.06 4.22
CA ALA A 136 6.43 0.69 5.50
C ALA A 136 7.06 1.46 6.67
N ILE A 137 8.39 1.58 6.68
CA ILE A 137 9.09 2.40 7.68
C ILE A 137 8.60 3.85 7.58
N HIS A 138 8.60 4.44 6.40
CA HIS A 138 8.14 5.82 6.19
C HIS A 138 6.73 6.04 6.78
N ARG A 139 5.77 5.14 6.52
CA ARG A 139 4.42 5.21 7.11
C ARG A 139 4.44 5.16 8.63
N LEU A 140 5.25 4.27 9.23
CA LEU A 140 5.38 4.16 10.68
C LEU A 140 5.99 5.41 11.32
N LEU A 141 6.90 6.10 10.62
CA LEU A 141 7.59 7.30 11.12
C LEU A 141 6.71 8.54 11.20
N ARG A 142 5.67 8.64 10.37
CA ARG A 142 4.81 9.84 10.35
C ARG A 142 4.02 9.94 11.65
N THR A 143 4.36 10.91 12.50
CA THR A 143 3.68 11.13 13.79
C THR A 143 2.24 11.60 13.64
N GLU A 144 1.91 12.22 12.50
CA GLU A 144 0.60 12.82 12.25
C GLU A 144 -0.50 11.76 12.19
N THR A 145 -1.46 11.87 13.10
CA THR A 145 -2.68 11.08 13.03
C THR A 145 -3.53 11.64 11.91
N ARG A 146 -3.60 10.90 10.80
CA ARG A 146 -4.45 11.22 9.65
C ARG A 146 -5.90 10.96 10.01
N TRP A 147 -6.77 11.90 9.68
CA TRP A 147 -8.19 11.82 10.02
C TRP A 147 -9.04 11.38 8.85
N LEU A 148 -10.05 10.57 9.14
CA LEU A 148 -11.23 10.39 8.29
C LEU A 148 -12.28 11.38 8.78
N ALA A 149 -12.53 12.43 8.00
CA ALA A 149 -13.49 13.45 8.35
C ALA A 149 -14.85 13.10 7.75
N GLY A 150 -15.87 12.89 8.58
CA GLY A 150 -17.26 12.77 8.14
C GLY A 150 -17.92 14.14 8.16
N LEU A 151 -18.48 14.59 7.03
CA LEU A 151 -19.24 15.84 6.96
C LEU A 151 -20.53 15.71 7.79
N GLU A 152 -20.86 16.75 8.54
CA GLU A 152 -22.09 16.88 9.32
C GLU A 152 -22.67 18.30 9.19
N GLY A 153 -23.96 18.44 9.51
CA GLY A 153 -24.67 19.72 9.59
C GLY A 153 -25.96 19.77 8.74
N HIS A 154 -26.13 18.85 7.81
CA HIS A 154 -27.26 18.78 6.88
C HIS A 154 -28.01 17.43 6.95
N GLY A 155 -27.81 16.67 8.02
CA GLY A 155 -28.46 15.37 8.25
C GLY A 155 -27.73 14.19 7.62
N GLU A 156 -26.46 14.36 7.27
CA GLU A 156 -25.58 13.29 6.82
C GLU A 156 -25.55 12.13 7.82
N ARG A 157 -25.31 10.91 7.30
CA ARG A 157 -25.11 9.73 8.14
C ARG A 157 -23.82 9.88 8.95
N SER A 158 -23.92 9.92 10.27
CA SER A 158 -22.76 10.20 11.13
C SER A 158 -21.89 8.95 11.33
N LEU A 159 -20.56 9.11 11.26
CA LEU A 159 -19.58 8.06 11.61
C LEU A 159 -19.54 7.75 13.11
N LEU A 160 -20.15 8.59 13.94
CA LEU A 160 -20.24 8.45 15.39
C LEU A 160 -21.69 8.24 15.86
N GLY A 161 -22.65 8.20 14.93
CA GLY A 161 -24.08 8.11 15.22
C GLY A 161 -24.56 6.67 15.47
N GLU A 162 -25.57 6.53 16.34
CA GLU A 162 -26.13 5.24 16.74
C GLU A 162 -27.42 4.88 15.99
N ALA A 163 -27.99 5.79 15.20
CA ALA A 163 -29.25 5.53 14.49
C ALA A 163 -29.07 4.46 13.40
N ASN A 164 -30.16 3.80 13.00
CA ASN A 164 -30.09 2.74 11.99
C ASN A 164 -29.51 3.22 10.64
N HIS A 165 -29.75 4.47 10.27
CA HIS A 165 -29.21 5.08 9.05
C HIS A 165 -27.79 5.61 9.22
N ASP A 166 -27.27 5.77 10.45
CA ASP A 166 -25.93 6.27 10.68
C ASP A 166 -24.85 5.23 10.33
N LEU A 167 -23.60 5.68 10.28
CA LEU A 167 -22.42 4.86 9.99
C LEU A 167 -21.62 4.47 11.25
N GLY A 168 -22.20 4.56 12.46
CA GLY A 168 -21.47 4.39 13.73
C GLY A 168 -20.79 3.03 13.92
N LEU A 169 -21.43 1.93 13.50
CA LEU A 169 -20.83 0.60 13.51
C LEU A 169 -19.63 0.53 12.54
N PHE A 170 -19.75 1.18 11.38
CA PHE A 170 -18.65 1.25 10.42
C PHE A 170 -17.51 2.12 10.95
N GLY A 171 -17.81 3.29 11.51
CA GLY A 171 -16.84 4.14 12.20
C GLY A 171 -16.10 3.40 13.32
N SER A 172 -16.82 2.61 14.12
CA SER A 172 -16.24 1.75 15.15
C SER A 172 -15.32 0.68 14.57
N ALA A 173 -15.70 0.04 13.46
CA ALA A 173 -14.85 -0.92 12.76
C ALA A 173 -13.56 -0.27 12.23
N LEU A 174 -13.64 0.96 11.72
CA LEU A 174 -12.47 1.74 11.29
C LEU A 174 -11.56 2.11 12.47
N GLN A 175 -12.13 2.52 13.60
CA GLN A 175 -11.37 2.81 14.82
C GLN A 175 -10.63 1.57 15.36
N GLN A 176 -11.27 0.39 15.32
CA GLN A 176 -10.61 -0.88 15.68
C GLN A 176 -9.44 -1.22 14.75
N LYS A 177 -9.44 -0.71 13.51
CA LYS A 177 -8.31 -0.79 12.56
C LYS A 177 -7.25 0.29 12.78
N GLY A 178 -7.41 1.14 13.80
CA GLY A 178 -6.47 2.20 14.14
C GLY A 178 -6.65 3.50 13.34
N LEU A 179 -7.76 3.64 12.59
CA LEU A 179 -8.08 4.86 11.87
C LEU A 179 -8.82 5.82 12.79
N LYS A 180 -8.43 7.11 12.79
CA LYS A 180 -9.11 8.13 13.59
C LYS A 180 -10.20 8.79 12.77
N THR A 181 -11.46 8.65 13.20
CA THR A 181 -12.61 9.35 12.63
C THR A 181 -12.88 10.65 13.40
N ILE A 182 -13.30 11.70 12.69
CA ILE A 182 -13.79 12.95 13.28
C ILE A 182 -15.07 13.38 12.58
N SER A 183 -15.93 14.10 13.30
CA SER A 183 -17.05 14.85 12.71
C SER A 183 -16.57 16.23 12.26
N LEU A 184 -17.02 16.67 11.09
CA LEU A 184 -16.66 17.94 10.49
C LEU A 184 -17.92 18.71 10.09
N ASN A 185 -18.19 19.80 10.80
CA ASN A 185 -19.21 20.79 10.41
C ASN A 185 -18.50 22.01 9.81
N LEU A 186 -18.77 22.31 8.55
CA LEU A 186 -18.11 23.41 7.81
C LEU A 186 -18.60 24.81 8.20
N VAL A 187 -19.69 24.89 8.97
CA VAL A 187 -20.14 26.14 9.60
C VAL A 187 -19.27 26.47 10.81
N ASP A 188 -18.97 25.48 11.65
CA ASP A 188 -18.16 25.66 12.86
C ASP A 188 -16.67 25.72 12.54
N THR A 189 -16.21 24.87 11.62
CA THR A 189 -14.82 24.78 11.18
C THR A 189 -14.73 25.10 9.70
N PRO A 190 -14.41 26.34 9.33
CA PRO A 190 -14.58 26.78 7.96
C PRO A 190 -13.64 26.08 6.96
N ASP A 191 -12.50 25.58 7.42
CA ASP A 191 -11.53 24.91 6.58
C ASP A 191 -11.47 23.41 6.91
N ILE A 192 -11.36 22.58 5.87
CA ILE A 192 -11.11 21.14 6.06
C ILE A 192 -9.69 20.98 6.64
N PRO A 193 -9.51 20.31 7.80
CA PRO A 193 -8.20 20.20 8.43
C PRO A 193 -7.15 19.56 7.51
N LEU A 194 -5.93 20.11 7.50
CA LEU A 194 -4.84 19.67 6.61
C LEU A 194 -4.44 18.20 6.80
N ASN A 195 -4.65 17.65 7.99
CA ASN A 195 -4.38 16.24 8.32
C ASN A 195 -5.54 15.29 7.93
N THR A 196 -6.57 15.77 7.23
CA THR A 196 -7.65 14.94 6.68
C THR A 196 -7.13 14.11 5.51
N SER A 197 -6.98 12.80 5.69
CA SER A 197 -6.59 11.88 4.61
C SER A 197 -7.75 11.51 3.67
N LEU A 198 -8.97 11.58 4.18
CA LEU A 198 -10.19 11.25 3.45
C LEU A 198 -11.35 12.06 4.02
N LEU A 199 -12.09 12.72 3.14
CA LEU A 199 -13.38 13.30 3.45
C LEU A 199 -14.49 12.30 3.08
N ILE A 200 -15.47 12.14 3.95
CA ILE A 200 -16.64 11.27 3.75
C ILE A 200 -17.87 12.17 3.76
N VAL A 201 -18.62 12.18 2.67
CA VAL A 201 -19.90 12.88 2.53
C VAL A 201 -20.97 11.82 2.32
N ALA A 202 -21.79 11.59 3.34
CA ALA A 202 -22.72 10.46 3.39
C ALA A 202 -24.18 10.94 3.30
N SER A 203 -24.66 11.11 2.07
CA SER A 203 -26.01 11.55 1.67
C SER A 203 -26.62 12.65 2.58
N PRO A 204 -26.20 13.92 2.42
CA PRO A 204 -26.84 15.05 3.09
C PRO A 204 -28.35 15.09 2.81
N GLN A 205 -29.16 15.29 3.86
CA GLN A 205 -30.62 15.33 3.77
C GLN A 205 -31.17 16.71 3.44
N LYS A 206 -30.31 17.73 3.49
CA LYS A 206 -30.56 19.11 3.10
C LYS A 206 -29.46 19.57 2.14
N ALA A 207 -29.81 20.53 1.29
CA ALA A 207 -28.85 21.13 0.39
C ALA A 207 -27.73 21.84 1.17
N LEU A 208 -26.48 21.56 0.80
CA LEU A 208 -25.31 22.25 1.34
C LEU A 208 -25.33 23.73 0.93
N LEU A 209 -24.77 24.59 1.77
CA LEU A 209 -24.66 26.01 1.44
C LEU A 209 -23.67 26.21 0.27
N PRO A 210 -23.87 27.23 -0.59
CA PRO A 210 -22.97 27.48 -1.72
C PRO A 210 -21.48 27.63 -1.33
N ALA A 211 -21.22 28.24 -0.16
CA ALA A 211 -19.87 28.39 0.37
C ALA A 211 -19.23 27.04 0.77
N GLU A 212 -20.02 26.11 1.32
CA GLU A 212 -19.54 24.76 1.67
C GLU A 212 -19.24 23.95 0.43
N LEU A 213 -20.11 24.00 -0.57
CA LEU A 213 -19.89 23.35 -1.86
C LEU A 213 -18.60 23.85 -2.52
N SER A 214 -18.33 25.16 -2.49
CA SER A 214 -17.08 25.73 -3.01
C SER A 214 -15.83 25.25 -2.23
N ARG A 215 -15.96 24.99 -0.92
CA ARG A 215 -14.88 24.41 -0.10
C ARG A 215 -14.65 22.94 -0.42
N LEU A 216 -15.71 22.15 -0.62
CA LEU A 216 -15.59 20.76 -1.08
C LEU A 216 -14.89 20.69 -2.44
N GLN A 217 -15.26 21.57 -3.38
CA GLN A 217 -14.60 21.67 -4.68
C GLN A 217 -13.13 22.08 -4.55
N SER A 218 -12.83 23.05 -3.68
CA SER A 218 -11.45 23.48 -3.40
C SER A 218 -10.61 22.35 -2.82
N TYR A 219 -11.16 21.56 -1.90
CA TYR A 219 -10.51 20.38 -1.34
C TYR A 219 -10.18 19.33 -2.41
N LEU A 220 -11.12 19.03 -3.30
CA LEU A 220 -10.86 18.15 -4.44
C LEU A 220 -9.80 18.74 -5.39
N GLU A 221 -9.83 20.04 -5.66
CA GLU A 221 -8.83 20.67 -6.51
C GLU A 221 -7.43 20.74 -5.90
N GLN A 222 -7.32 20.68 -4.58
CA GLN A 222 -6.05 20.57 -3.85
C GLN A 222 -5.52 19.13 -3.77
N GLY A 223 -6.25 18.14 -4.30
CA GLY A 223 -5.81 16.73 -4.29
C GLY A 223 -6.39 15.90 -3.14
N GLY A 224 -7.41 16.40 -2.44
CA GLY A 224 -8.08 15.67 -1.36
C GLY A 224 -8.84 14.43 -1.85
N ASN A 225 -8.83 13.36 -1.07
CA ASN A 225 -9.57 12.13 -1.39
C ASN A 225 -10.99 12.18 -0.83
N LEU A 226 -11.96 11.60 -1.55
CA LEU A 226 -13.37 11.69 -1.20
C LEU A 226 -14.06 10.33 -1.28
N LEU A 227 -14.87 10.01 -0.27
CA LEU A 227 -15.93 9.01 -0.35
C LEU A 227 -17.28 9.74 -0.38
N LEU A 228 -18.02 9.59 -1.47
CA LEU A 228 -19.31 10.22 -1.67
C LEU A 228 -20.39 9.13 -1.72
N LEU A 229 -21.26 9.14 -0.73
CA LEU A 229 -22.46 8.30 -0.71
C LEU A 229 -23.66 9.17 -1.05
N LEU A 230 -24.54 8.63 -1.90
CA LEU A 230 -25.70 9.33 -2.42
C LEU A 230 -26.97 8.53 -2.14
N ASP A 231 -28.10 9.22 -2.02
CA ASP A 231 -29.43 8.59 -1.98
C ASP A 231 -30.31 9.18 -3.08
N PRO A 232 -31.27 8.41 -3.62
CA PRO A 232 -32.24 8.93 -4.58
C PRO A 232 -33.01 10.13 -4.03
N GLY A 233 -33.19 11.16 -4.87
CA GLY A 233 -33.97 12.35 -4.53
C GLY A 233 -33.23 13.39 -3.67
N GLN A 234 -32.03 13.07 -3.16
CA GLN A 234 -31.15 13.98 -2.43
C GLN A 234 -29.87 14.34 -3.22
N ASP A 235 -29.66 13.68 -4.35
CA ASP A 235 -28.55 13.85 -5.28
C ASP A 235 -28.47 15.25 -5.92
N THR A 236 -29.61 15.95 -6.00
CA THR A 236 -29.67 17.31 -6.57
C THR A 236 -28.78 18.31 -5.81
N ALA A 237 -28.64 18.13 -4.49
CA ALA A 237 -27.76 18.96 -3.66
C ALA A 237 -26.28 18.80 -4.01
N LEU A 238 -25.89 17.64 -4.52
CA LEU A 238 -24.52 17.26 -4.81
C LEU A 238 -24.22 17.25 -6.31
N SER A 239 -25.19 17.56 -7.18
CA SER A 239 -25.00 17.59 -8.63
C SER A 239 -23.82 18.45 -9.09
N PRO A 240 -23.54 19.64 -8.52
CA PRO A 240 -22.36 20.41 -8.92
C PRO A 240 -21.03 19.71 -8.58
N LEU A 241 -21.01 18.92 -7.49
CA LEU A 241 -19.85 18.12 -7.11
C LEU A 241 -19.70 16.91 -8.04
N LEU A 242 -20.79 16.22 -8.36
CA LEU A 242 -20.80 15.11 -9.31
C LEU A 242 -20.36 15.55 -10.71
N ALA A 243 -20.84 16.70 -11.18
CA ALA A 243 -20.43 17.29 -12.45
C ALA A 243 -18.91 17.57 -12.49
N SER A 244 -18.30 18.00 -11.37
CA SER A 244 -16.84 18.19 -11.28
C SER A 244 -16.03 16.89 -11.37
N LEU A 245 -16.66 15.76 -11.06
CA LEU A 245 -16.10 14.41 -11.24
C LEU A 245 -16.39 13.85 -12.64
N GLY A 246 -17.25 14.51 -13.43
CA GLY A 246 -17.75 13.99 -14.69
C GLY A 246 -18.76 12.86 -14.51
N LEU A 247 -19.54 12.90 -13.42
CA LEU A 247 -20.60 11.93 -13.13
C LEU A 247 -21.96 12.62 -13.13
N GLU A 248 -22.98 11.87 -13.54
CA GLU A 248 -24.38 12.25 -13.51
C GLU A 248 -25.20 11.10 -12.91
N THR A 249 -26.33 11.41 -12.28
CA THR A 249 -27.28 10.42 -11.75
C THR A 249 -28.36 10.13 -12.78
N LEU A 250 -28.79 8.87 -12.85
CA LEU A 250 -30.03 8.53 -13.54
C LEU A 250 -31.22 8.75 -12.61
N PRO A 251 -32.38 9.19 -13.14
CA PRO A 251 -33.57 9.40 -12.32
C PRO A 251 -34.14 8.08 -11.81
N GLY A 252 -34.84 8.16 -10.68
CA GLY A 252 -35.52 7.01 -10.07
C GLY A 252 -34.64 6.23 -9.10
N ILE A 253 -35.15 5.08 -8.68
CA ILE A 253 -34.42 4.13 -7.82
C ILE A 253 -34.13 2.87 -8.60
N LEU A 254 -33.14 2.12 -8.18
CA LEU A 254 -32.78 0.88 -8.82
C LEU A 254 -33.73 -0.24 -8.40
N VAL A 255 -34.24 -0.97 -9.39
CA VAL A 255 -34.96 -2.22 -9.19
C VAL A 255 -34.13 -3.37 -9.75
N ASP A 256 -33.98 -4.43 -8.97
CA ASP A 256 -33.25 -5.64 -9.35
C ASP A 256 -34.18 -6.85 -9.25
N ALA A 257 -34.65 -7.35 -10.40
CA ALA A 257 -35.57 -8.47 -10.43
C ALA A 257 -34.90 -9.84 -10.14
N ASN A 258 -33.56 -9.91 -10.10
CA ASN A 258 -32.83 -11.14 -9.81
C ASN A 258 -32.95 -11.54 -8.33
N VAL A 259 -33.22 -10.59 -7.43
CA VAL A 259 -33.16 -10.83 -5.98
C VAL A 259 -34.32 -11.67 -5.46
N ARG A 260 -35.45 -11.70 -6.17
CA ARG A 260 -36.59 -12.57 -5.85
C ARG A 260 -36.25 -14.06 -5.94
N GLU A 261 -35.44 -14.45 -6.92
CA GLU A 261 -34.96 -15.84 -7.04
C GLU A 261 -34.01 -16.23 -5.90
N LEU A 262 -33.41 -15.24 -5.24
CA LEU A 262 -32.50 -15.39 -4.10
C LEU A 262 -33.20 -15.30 -2.74
N GLY A 263 -34.53 -15.15 -2.72
CA GLY A 263 -35.32 -15.07 -1.50
C GLY A 263 -35.37 -13.67 -0.86
N ILE A 264 -34.99 -12.62 -1.57
CA ILE A 264 -35.17 -11.23 -1.14
C ILE A 264 -36.48 -10.72 -1.73
N GLU A 265 -37.43 -10.37 -0.85
CA GLU A 265 -38.78 -9.96 -1.27
C GLU A 265 -38.81 -8.54 -1.84
N ASP A 266 -37.96 -7.65 -1.32
CA ASP A 266 -37.91 -6.25 -1.73
C ASP A 266 -37.06 -6.08 -3.01
N PRO A 267 -37.67 -5.74 -4.16
CA PRO A 267 -36.97 -5.62 -5.43
C PRO A 267 -36.15 -4.32 -5.53
N SER A 268 -36.26 -3.38 -4.58
CA SER A 268 -35.44 -2.17 -4.50
C SER A 268 -34.05 -2.41 -3.89
N ILE A 269 -33.78 -3.63 -3.42
CA ILE A 269 -32.44 -4.04 -2.96
C ILE A 269 -31.67 -4.56 -4.16
N ALA A 270 -30.65 -3.84 -4.56
CA ALA A 270 -29.75 -4.27 -5.63
C ALA A 270 -28.60 -5.12 -5.14
N LEU A 271 -28.13 -6.02 -6.00
CA LEU A 271 -27.07 -6.96 -5.68
C LEU A 271 -25.88 -6.80 -6.63
N VAL A 272 -24.68 -6.76 -6.05
CA VAL A 272 -23.42 -6.85 -6.80
C VAL A 272 -22.70 -8.13 -6.38
N SER A 273 -22.35 -8.96 -7.36
CA SER A 273 -21.65 -10.24 -7.15
C SER A 273 -20.39 -10.40 -8.00
N ARG A 274 -20.15 -9.47 -8.93
CA ARG A 274 -18.99 -9.48 -9.81
C ARG A 274 -18.36 -8.11 -9.79
N TYR A 275 -17.05 -8.09 -9.65
CA TYR A 275 -16.27 -6.86 -9.60
C TYR A 275 -15.18 -6.91 -10.67
N PRO A 276 -14.94 -5.83 -11.41
CA PRO A 276 -13.82 -5.79 -12.33
C PRO A 276 -12.49 -5.83 -11.58
N PRO A 277 -11.38 -6.22 -12.23
CA PRO A 277 -10.06 -6.18 -11.63
C PRO A 277 -9.70 -4.76 -11.18
N HIS A 278 -9.57 -4.57 -9.87
CA HIS A 278 -9.23 -3.28 -9.27
C HIS A 278 -8.48 -3.50 -7.94
N PRO A 279 -7.60 -2.59 -7.48
CA PRO A 279 -6.92 -2.75 -6.20
C PRO A 279 -7.86 -2.94 -5.00
N VAL A 280 -9.03 -2.30 -5.02
CA VAL A 280 -10.09 -2.48 -4.00
C VAL A 280 -10.57 -3.94 -3.93
N THR A 281 -10.68 -4.62 -5.08
CA THR A 281 -11.37 -5.91 -5.21
C THR A 281 -10.42 -7.09 -5.42
N ARG A 282 -9.10 -6.88 -5.35
CA ARG A 282 -8.05 -7.89 -5.63
C ARG A 282 -8.26 -9.21 -4.88
N ASN A 283 -8.76 -9.15 -3.65
CA ASN A 283 -9.06 -10.33 -2.81
C ASN A 283 -10.50 -10.29 -2.28
N PHE A 284 -11.42 -9.67 -3.02
CA PHE A 284 -12.82 -9.52 -2.62
C PHE A 284 -13.71 -10.43 -3.47
N ASN A 285 -14.45 -11.33 -2.82
CA ASN A 285 -15.29 -12.33 -3.48
C ASN A 285 -16.67 -12.49 -2.81
N LEU A 286 -17.07 -11.55 -1.96
CA LEU A 286 -18.36 -11.55 -1.28
C LEU A 286 -19.40 -10.80 -2.12
N ILE A 287 -20.67 -11.13 -1.91
CA ILE A 287 -21.78 -10.36 -2.46
C ILE A 287 -21.98 -9.11 -1.60
N THR A 288 -22.39 -8.00 -2.22
CA THR A 288 -22.80 -6.77 -1.51
C THR A 288 -24.20 -6.34 -1.92
N LEU A 289 -24.94 -5.76 -0.97
CA LEU A 289 -26.34 -5.36 -1.12
C LEU A 289 -26.49 -3.85 -0.96
N TYR A 290 -27.34 -3.27 -1.80
CA TYR A 290 -27.55 -1.82 -1.92
C TYR A 290 -29.06 -1.51 -1.94
N PRO A 291 -29.66 -1.19 -0.77
CA PRO A 291 -31.07 -0.84 -0.69
C PRO A 291 -31.37 0.54 -1.27
N GLN A 292 -32.38 0.63 -2.15
CA GLN A 292 -32.84 1.89 -2.75
C GLN A 292 -31.70 2.68 -3.43
N ALA A 293 -30.80 1.99 -4.12
CA ALA A 293 -29.69 2.64 -4.81
C ALA A 293 -30.17 3.48 -6.00
N LEU A 294 -29.37 4.45 -6.43
CA LEU A 294 -29.48 5.13 -7.72
C LEU A 294 -28.37 4.67 -8.67
N ALA A 295 -28.62 4.81 -9.96
CA ALA A 295 -27.61 4.53 -10.99
C ALA A 295 -26.83 5.81 -11.36
N LEU A 296 -25.56 5.62 -11.69
CA LEU A 296 -24.61 6.65 -12.08
C LEU A 296 -24.19 6.45 -13.54
N GLN A 297 -23.94 7.55 -14.22
CA GLN A 297 -23.38 7.59 -15.56
C GLN A 297 -22.14 8.47 -15.58
N SER A 298 -21.06 7.99 -16.19
CA SER A 298 -19.86 8.78 -16.44
C SER A 298 -19.99 9.54 -17.76
N SER A 299 -19.65 10.83 -17.74
CA SER A 299 -19.44 11.62 -18.95
C SER A 299 -18.07 11.28 -19.57
N VAL A 300 -17.96 11.43 -20.89
CA VAL A 300 -16.74 11.07 -21.64
C VAL A 300 -15.62 12.11 -21.46
N SER A 301 -15.95 13.32 -21.01
CA SER A 301 -15.03 14.45 -20.87
C SER A 301 -14.77 14.75 -19.39
N SER A 302 -13.90 13.97 -18.75
CA SER A 302 -13.47 14.19 -17.36
C SER A 302 -11.95 14.00 -17.24
N PRO A 303 -11.25 14.79 -16.40
CA PRO A 303 -9.84 14.56 -16.09
C PRO A 303 -9.63 13.32 -15.20
N TRP A 304 -10.71 12.70 -14.74
CA TRP A 304 -10.69 11.51 -13.90
C TRP A 304 -10.75 10.23 -14.73
N HIS A 305 -9.93 9.25 -14.37
CA HIS A 305 -10.08 7.88 -14.83
C HIS A 305 -11.17 7.21 -13.99
N ALA A 306 -12.33 6.96 -14.61
CA ALA A 306 -13.49 6.34 -13.97
C ALA A 306 -13.56 4.84 -14.26
N VAL A 307 -13.57 4.02 -13.21
CA VAL A 307 -13.76 2.57 -13.29
C VAL A 307 -15.13 2.22 -12.68
N PRO A 308 -16.08 1.63 -13.45
CA PRO A 308 -17.38 1.22 -12.91
C PRO A 308 -17.19 -0.01 -12.01
N LEU A 309 -16.91 0.21 -10.73
CA LEU A 309 -16.52 -0.85 -9.79
C LEU A 309 -17.74 -1.65 -9.31
N LEU A 310 -18.89 -0.99 -9.17
CA LEU A 310 -20.13 -1.59 -8.70
C LEU A 310 -21.14 -1.58 -9.84
N GLN A 311 -21.41 -2.77 -10.39
CA GLN A 311 -22.36 -2.96 -11.48
C GLN A 311 -23.41 -3.97 -11.05
N THR A 312 -24.67 -3.65 -11.35
CA THR A 312 -25.81 -4.51 -11.06
C THR A 312 -25.84 -5.73 -11.96
N LEU A 313 -26.77 -6.64 -11.69
CA LEU A 313 -27.07 -7.76 -12.57
C LEU A 313 -27.88 -7.32 -13.81
N GLN A 314 -27.94 -8.20 -14.81
CA GLN A 314 -28.55 -7.91 -16.11
C GLN A 314 -30.04 -7.54 -16.01
N ASN A 315 -30.80 -8.21 -15.15
CA ASN A 315 -32.24 -7.96 -14.98
C ASN A 315 -32.50 -6.86 -13.93
N SER A 316 -31.97 -5.67 -14.17
CA SER A 316 -32.17 -4.47 -13.35
C SER A 316 -32.49 -3.25 -14.22
N TRP A 317 -33.05 -2.20 -13.64
CA TRP A 317 -33.32 -0.92 -14.31
C TRP A 317 -33.49 0.21 -13.30
N ASN A 318 -33.39 1.47 -13.74
CA ASN A 318 -33.77 2.62 -12.93
C ASN A 318 -35.29 2.83 -13.03
N GLU A 319 -36.03 2.42 -12.00
CA GLU A 319 -37.47 2.58 -11.86
C GLU A 319 -37.81 4.02 -11.48
N THR A 320 -38.60 4.67 -12.33
CA THR A 320 -38.99 6.08 -12.18
C THR A 320 -40.40 6.25 -11.62
N GLY A 321 -41.19 5.18 -11.59
CA GLY A 321 -42.52 5.11 -11.02
C GLY A 321 -42.55 4.67 -9.56
N THR A 322 -43.71 4.16 -9.13
CA THR A 322 -43.94 3.62 -7.79
C THR A 322 -43.55 2.14 -7.70
N VAL A 323 -42.74 1.80 -6.70
CA VAL A 323 -42.29 0.42 -6.45
C VAL A 323 -43.34 -0.35 -5.65
N GLU A 324 -44.48 -0.65 -6.30
CA GLU A 324 -45.59 -1.42 -5.70
C GLU A 324 -46.08 -2.51 -6.66
N GLY A 325 -46.24 -3.75 -6.17
CA GLY A 325 -46.82 -4.86 -6.94
C GLY A 325 -45.89 -5.48 -7.99
N GLU A 326 -46.45 -5.88 -9.14
CA GLU A 326 -45.67 -6.43 -10.26
C GLU A 326 -44.99 -5.31 -11.04
N ILE A 327 -43.71 -5.08 -10.74
CA ILE A 327 -42.90 -4.04 -11.38
C ILE A 327 -42.27 -4.57 -12.68
N GLN A 328 -42.41 -3.80 -13.75
CA GLN A 328 -41.83 -4.09 -15.06
C GLN A 328 -41.22 -2.81 -15.63
N ARG A 329 -40.03 -2.93 -16.23
CA ARG A 329 -39.35 -1.79 -16.86
C ARG A 329 -40.22 -1.13 -17.92
N ASN A 330 -40.33 0.19 -17.86
CA ASN A 330 -40.99 1.05 -18.83
C ASN A 330 -39.96 1.86 -19.66
N PRO A 331 -39.62 1.43 -20.88
CA PRO A 331 -38.65 2.14 -21.72
C PRO A 331 -39.09 3.58 -22.07
N ASP A 332 -40.41 3.80 -22.19
CA ASP A 332 -40.97 5.10 -22.60
C ASP A 332 -40.90 6.14 -21.47
N ALA A 333 -40.71 5.70 -20.22
CA ALA A 333 -40.47 6.56 -19.06
C ALA A 333 -38.99 6.95 -18.87
N GLY A 334 -38.10 6.53 -19.78
CA GLY A 334 -36.67 6.82 -19.68
C GLY A 334 -35.88 5.83 -18.83
N GLU A 335 -36.43 4.63 -18.62
CA GLU A 335 -35.79 3.59 -17.82
C GLU A 335 -34.77 2.79 -18.64
N ALA A 336 -33.51 2.91 -18.25
CA ALA A 336 -32.38 2.23 -18.83
C ALA A 336 -32.32 0.76 -18.33
N PRO A 337 -32.12 -0.20 -19.24
CA PRO A 337 -31.91 -1.59 -18.84
C PRO A 337 -30.51 -1.78 -18.24
N GLY A 338 -30.40 -2.75 -17.34
CA GLY A 338 -29.16 -3.18 -16.73
C GLY A 338 -28.20 -3.88 -17.72
N PRO A 339 -26.94 -4.09 -17.29
CA PRO A 339 -26.39 -3.75 -15.99
C PRO A 339 -26.15 -2.24 -15.87
N LEU A 340 -26.57 -1.67 -14.73
CA LEU A 340 -26.37 -0.26 -14.39
C LEU A 340 -25.18 -0.13 -13.45
N THR A 341 -24.44 0.97 -13.56
CA THR A 341 -23.34 1.27 -12.65
C THR A 341 -23.91 2.01 -11.46
N ILE A 342 -23.67 1.52 -10.25
CA ILE A 342 -24.07 2.19 -9.00
C ILE A 342 -22.87 2.72 -8.22
N GLY A 343 -21.64 2.44 -8.68
CA GLY A 343 -20.45 2.97 -8.02
C GLY A 343 -19.23 3.03 -8.91
N TYR A 344 -18.55 4.17 -8.84
CA TYR A 344 -17.34 4.47 -9.60
C TYR A 344 -16.14 4.64 -8.68
N ALA A 345 -15.06 3.92 -8.99
CA ALA A 345 -13.73 4.23 -8.48
C ALA A 345 -13.06 5.22 -9.46
N MET A 346 -12.75 6.41 -8.96
CA MET A 346 -12.20 7.52 -9.73
C MET A 346 -10.75 7.77 -9.29
N SER A 347 -9.84 7.96 -10.24
CA SER A 347 -8.45 8.35 -9.94
C SER A 347 -7.90 9.36 -10.93
N ARG A 348 -7.04 10.26 -10.48
CA ARG A 348 -6.24 11.15 -11.34
C ARG A 348 -4.88 11.46 -10.72
N GLU A 349 -3.89 11.73 -11.55
CA GLU A 349 -2.59 12.24 -11.09
C GLU A 349 -2.72 13.72 -10.67
N LYS A 350 -2.31 14.04 -9.45
CA LYS A 350 -2.35 15.41 -8.91
C LYS A 350 -1.23 15.61 -7.88
N ASN A 351 -0.52 16.74 -7.96
CA ASN A 351 0.53 17.12 -6.99
C ASN A 351 1.63 16.04 -6.78
N GLY A 352 1.93 15.24 -7.80
CA GLY A 352 2.95 14.20 -7.74
C GLY A 352 2.49 12.89 -7.08
N GLY A 353 1.18 12.64 -6.96
CA GLY A 353 0.65 11.30 -6.71
C GLY A 353 -0.80 11.11 -7.15
N THR A 354 -1.35 9.90 -6.92
CA THR A 354 -2.74 9.56 -7.28
C THR A 354 -3.73 10.12 -6.26
N GLN A 355 -4.58 11.05 -6.70
CA GLN A 355 -5.81 11.43 -6.03
C GLN A 355 -6.92 10.39 -6.32
N ARG A 356 -7.70 10.02 -5.31
CA ARG A 356 -8.73 8.98 -5.41
C ARG A 356 -10.07 9.45 -4.86
N VAL A 357 -11.13 9.12 -5.59
CA VAL A 357 -12.52 9.37 -5.18
C VAL A 357 -13.33 8.12 -5.41
N PHE A 358 -14.23 7.80 -4.49
CA PHE A 358 -15.23 6.76 -4.69
C PHE A 358 -16.61 7.37 -4.56
N VAL A 359 -17.46 7.16 -5.57
CA VAL A 359 -18.85 7.60 -5.55
C VAL A 359 -19.73 6.37 -5.63
N VAL A 360 -20.72 6.28 -4.76
CA VAL A 360 -21.72 5.20 -4.78
C VAL A 360 -23.12 5.77 -4.60
N GLY A 361 -24.03 5.28 -5.42
CA GLY A 361 -25.44 5.64 -5.45
C GLY A 361 -26.25 5.05 -4.30
N ASP A 362 -25.64 4.81 -3.14
CA ASP A 362 -26.32 4.23 -1.98
C ASP A 362 -25.61 4.69 -0.69
N GLY A 363 -26.31 5.43 0.15
CA GLY A 363 -25.83 5.84 1.48
C GLY A 363 -26.03 4.78 2.58
N ASP A 364 -26.92 3.83 2.36
CA ASP A 364 -27.35 2.87 3.36
C ASP A 364 -26.49 1.61 3.43
N PHE A 365 -25.72 1.25 2.39
CA PHE A 365 -24.97 0.00 2.36
C PHE A 365 -23.92 -0.12 3.48
N LEU A 366 -23.44 1.02 4.02
CA LEU A 366 -22.56 1.10 5.19
C LEU A 366 -23.28 1.51 6.48
N SER A 367 -24.58 1.76 6.43
CA SER A 367 -25.36 2.14 7.61
C SER A 367 -25.44 1.01 8.62
N ASN A 368 -25.74 1.36 9.86
CA ASN A 368 -25.90 0.40 10.95
C ASN A 368 -26.92 -0.70 10.63
N ALA A 369 -27.95 -0.40 9.84
CA ALA A 369 -28.97 -1.36 9.41
C ALA A 369 -28.46 -2.41 8.40
N TYR A 370 -27.52 -2.04 7.52
CA TYR A 370 -27.10 -2.90 6.39
C TYR A 370 -25.61 -3.29 6.42
N LEU A 371 -24.80 -2.75 7.33
CA LEU A 371 -23.36 -3.01 7.40
C LEU A 371 -23.04 -4.51 7.57
N GLY A 372 -23.84 -5.20 8.38
CA GLY A 372 -23.69 -6.64 8.65
C GLY A 372 -24.11 -7.55 7.50
N ASN A 373 -24.62 -7.00 6.40
CA ASN A 373 -25.04 -7.80 5.27
C ASN A 373 -23.86 -8.26 4.43
N VAL A 374 -23.69 -9.58 4.39
CA VAL A 374 -22.76 -10.30 3.53
C VAL A 374 -21.37 -9.65 3.52
N GLY A 375 -20.97 -8.97 2.43
CA GLY A 375 -19.66 -8.36 2.27
C GLY A 375 -19.62 -6.83 2.37
N ASN A 376 -20.69 -6.16 2.82
CA ASN A 376 -20.76 -4.69 2.83
C ASN A 376 -19.66 -4.06 3.68
N GLN A 377 -19.45 -4.55 4.92
CA GLN A 377 -18.37 -4.09 5.78
C GLN A 377 -16.99 -4.34 5.17
N ASP A 378 -16.75 -5.53 4.59
CA ASP A 378 -15.49 -5.90 3.97
C ASP A 378 -15.15 -5.01 2.78
N LEU A 379 -16.14 -4.72 1.92
CA LEU A 379 -15.98 -3.78 0.81
C LEU A 379 -15.72 -2.37 1.33
N GLY A 380 -16.47 -1.90 2.33
CA GLY A 380 -16.26 -0.60 2.96
C GLY A 380 -14.83 -0.42 3.48
N ILE A 381 -14.30 -1.42 4.18
CA ILE A 381 -12.91 -1.40 4.67
C ILE A 381 -11.92 -1.40 3.50
N ALA A 382 -12.16 -2.20 2.45
CA ALA A 382 -11.30 -2.23 1.27
C ALA A 382 -11.27 -0.87 0.53
N LEU A 383 -12.42 -0.20 0.44
CA LEU A 383 -12.55 1.14 -0.13
C LEU A 383 -11.77 2.17 0.68
N ILE A 384 -11.93 2.19 2.01
CA ILE A 384 -11.19 3.12 2.87
C ILE A 384 -9.68 2.89 2.74
N ASN A 385 -9.23 1.64 2.70
CA ASN A 385 -7.82 1.32 2.51
C ASN A 385 -7.29 1.85 1.16
N TRP A 386 -8.06 1.72 0.07
CA TRP A 386 -7.65 2.23 -1.23
C TRP A 386 -7.66 3.76 -1.31
N LEU A 387 -8.70 4.40 -0.76
CA LEU A 387 -8.86 5.85 -0.71
C LEU A 387 -7.81 6.53 0.16
N THR A 388 -7.35 5.86 1.21
CA THR A 388 -6.31 6.38 2.11
C THR A 388 -4.92 5.83 1.80
N ALA A 389 -4.80 4.92 0.83
CA ALA A 389 -3.51 4.35 0.46
C ALA A 389 -2.58 5.46 -0.04
N GLU A 390 -1.45 5.60 0.62
CA GLU A 390 -0.42 6.53 0.18
C GLU A 390 0.36 5.90 -0.97
N GLU A 391 0.70 6.70 -1.97
CA GLU A 391 1.77 6.30 -2.87
C GLU A 391 3.06 6.20 -2.07
N GLY A 392 3.71 5.05 -2.20
CA GLY A 392 5.03 4.89 -1.63
C GLY A 392 5.99 5.91 -2.23
N LEU A 393 7.01 6.27 -1.47
CA LEU A 393 8.18 6.96 -1.99
C LEU A 393 8.66 6.26 -3.28
N ASN A 394 8.93 7.04 -4.31
CA ASN A 394 9.48 6.54 -5.57
C ASN A 394 10.94 6.11 -5.35
N ILE A 395 11.10 4.89 -4.87
CA ILE A 395 12.39 4.29 -4.57
C ILE A 395 12.89 3.58 -5.81
N GLN A 396 13.86 4.18 -6.49
CA GLN A 396 14.63 3.51 -7.53
C GLN A 396 15.57 2.51 -6.88
N SER A 397 15.08 1.29 -6.62
CA SER A 397 15.90 0.21 -6.08
C SER A 397 16.93 -0.22 -7.13
N HIS A 398 18.20 -0.33 -6.72
CA HIS A 398 19.27 -0.86 -7.57
C HIS A 398 19.14 -2.38 -7.69
N GLN A 399 18.52 -2.87 -8.76
CA GLN A 399 18.45 -4.32 -9.01
C GLN A 399 19.73 -4.84 -9.68
N ALA A 400 20.15 -6.03 -9.28
CA ALA A 400 21.24 -6.74 -9.94
C ALA A 400 20.76 -7.21 -11.33
N THR A 401 21.34 -6.67 -12.39
CA THR A 401 21.05 -7.05 -13.78
C THR A 401 21.68 -8.38 -14.19
N ASP A 402 22.76 -8.80 -13.50
CA ASP A 402 23.61 -9.91 -13.92
C ASP A 402 23.44 -11.15 -13.03
N LEU A 403 22.20 -11.54 -12.74
CA LEU A 403 21.92 -12.71 -11.89
C LEU A 403 22.18 -14.05 -12.59
N THR A 404 22.38 -14.05 -13.92
CA THR A 404 22.63 -15.25 -14.72
C THR A 404 23.87 -15.08 -15.57
N LEU A 405 24.88 -15.93 -15.33
CA LEU A 405 26.08 -15.96 -16.13
C LEU A 405 25.89 -16.87 -17.36
N LEU A 406 25.56 -16.28 -18.51
CA LEU A 406 25.45 -16.99 -19.78
C LEU A 406 26.76 -16.89 -20.56
N LEU A 407 27.65 -17.87 -20.37
CA LEU A 407 28.89 -17.96 -21.14
C LEU A 407 28.65 -18.71 -22.45
N SER A 408 29.19 -18.20 -23.55
CA SER A 408 29.22 -18.94 -24.81
C SER A 408 30.09 -20.21 -24.67
N PRO A 409 29.81 -21.29 -25.44
CA PRO A 409 30.63 -22.51 -25.42
C PRO A 409 32.12 -22.23 -25.69
N LEU A 410 32.40 -21.22 -26.53
CA LEU A 410 33.77 -20.79 -26.84
C LEU A 410 34.42 -20.08 -25.64
N ALA A 411 33.70 -19.21 -24.94
CA ALA A 411 34.20 -18.57 -23.71
C ALA A 411 34.48 -19.60 -22.61
N GLN A 412 33.59 -20.58 -22.43
CA GLN A 412 33.80 -21.70 -21.49
C GLN A 412 35.04 -22.52 -21.86
N GLY A 413 35.23 -22.81 -23.15
CA GLY A 413 36.41 -23.52 -23.64
C GLY A 413 37.71 -22.76 -23.41
N ILE A 414 37.74 -21.45 -23.69
CA ILE A 414 38.91 -20.59 -23.44
C ILE A 414 39.25 -20.54 -21.96
N ILE A 415 38.26 -20.29 -21.10
CA ILE A 415 38.47 -20.22 -19.64
C ILE A 415 38.96 -21.58 -19.13
N GLY A 416 38.30 -22.67 -19.50
CA GLY A 416 38.65 -24.02 -19.07
C GLY A 416 40.07 -24.43 -19.50
N LEU A 417 40.40 -24.29 -20.80
CA LEU A 417 41.73 -24.63 -21.31
C LEU A 417 42.82 -23.67 -20.80
N GLY A 418 42.49 -22.39 -20.62
CA GLY A 418 43.39 -21.40 -20.05
C GLY A 418 43.80 -21.74 -18.63
N PHE A 419 42.85 -22.06 -17.75
CA PHE A 419 43.17 -22.48 -16.39
C PHE A 419 43.86 -23.85 -16.33
N LEU A 420 43.54 -24.76 -17.25
CA LEU A 420 44.13 -26.10 -17.28
C LEU A 420 45.58 -26.10 -17.79
N PHE A 421 45.91 -25.30 -18.81
CA PHE A 421 47.23 -25.34 -19.46
C PHE A 421 48.03 -24.05 -19.28
N LEU A 422 47.42 -22.88 -19.50
CA LEU A 422 48.13 -21.61 -19.52
C LEU A 422 48.65 -21.26 -18.12
N LEU A 423 47.82 -21.38 -17.09
CA LEU A 423 48.19 -21.02 -15.71
C LEU A 423 49.32 -21.90 -15.14
N PRO A 424 49.30 -23.25 -15.28
CA PRO A 424 50.43 -24.09 -14.88
C PRO A 424 51.72 -23.78 -15.67
N LEU A 425 51.62 -23.54 -16.98
CA LEU A 425 52.79 -23.17 -17.80
C LEU A 425 53.40 -21.84 -17.34
N LEU A 426 52.56 -20.85 -17.00
CA LEU A 426 53.00 -19.55 -16.53
C LEU A 426 53.68 -19.66 -15.15
N LEU A 427 53.15 -20.49 -14.25
CA LEU A 427 53.79 -20.82 -12.97
C LEU A 427 55.12 -21.57 -13.15
N LEU A 428 55.21 -22.53 -14.08
CA LEU A 428 56.45 -23.23 -14.40
C LEU A 428 57.49 -22.30 -15.04
N ALA A 429 57.08 -21.43 -15.96
CA ALA A 429 57.96 -20.48 -16.63
C ALA A 429 58.49 -19.44 -15.63
N THR A 430 57.64 -18.89 -14.76
CA THR A 430 58.05 -17.95 -13.71
C THR A 430 58.96 -18.63 -12.69
N GLY A 431 58.65 -19.85 -12.24
CA GLY A 431 59.53 -20.65 -11.39
C GLY A 431 60.89 -20.92 -12.04
N GLY A 432 60.89 -21.28 -13.33
CA GLY A 432 62.10 -21.50 -14.12
C GLY A 432 62.95 -20.24 -14.29
N LEU A 433 62.32 -19.09 -14.57
CA LEU A 433 62.98 -17.80 -14.69
C LEU A 433 63.61 -17.36 -13.37
N ILE A 434 62.90 -17.50 -12.25
CA ILE A 434 63.42 -17.19 -10.90
C ILE A 434 64.62 -18.09 -10.56
N HIS A 435 64.53 -19.38 -10.88
CA HIS A 435 65.64 -20.31 -10.69
C HIS A 435 66.86 -19.95 -11.54
N TRP A 436 66.63 -19.55 -12.78
CA TRP A 436 67.69 -19.15 -13.70
C TRP A 436 68.35 -17.82 -13.31
N SER A 437 67.57 -16.82 -12.87
CA SER A 437 68.10 -15.55 -12.38
C SER A 437 68.90 -15.73 -11.08
N ARG A 438 68.48 -16.65 -10.19
CA ARG A 438 69.22 -17.01 -8.96
C ARG A 438 70.52 -17.76 -9.21
N LYS A 439 70.70 -18.37 -10.39
CA LYS A 439 71.98 -19.00 -10.78
C LYS A 439 72.95 -18.02 -11.44
N ARG A 440 72.48 -16.84 -11.86
CA ARG A 440 73.27 -15.80 -12.53
C ARG A 440 73.67 -14.65 -11.61
N ALA A 441 72.94 -14.45 -10.52
CA ALA A 441 73.37 -13.66 -9.36
C ALA A 441 74.22 -14.53 -8.43
#